data_AF-A8ZN88-F1
#
_entry.id   AF-A8ZN88-F1
#
_cell.length_a   1.000
_cell.length_b   1.000
_cell.length_c   1.000
_cell.angle_alpha   90.00
_cell.angle_beta   90.00
_cell.angle_gamma   90.00
#
_symmetry.space_group_name_H-M   'P 1'
#
loop_
_entity.id
_entity.type
_entity.pdbx_description
1 polymer ?
#
loop_
_entity_poly.entity_id
_entity_poly.type
_entity_poly.pdbx_seq_one_letter_code
_entity_poly.pdbx_strand_id
1 'polypeptide(L)'
;MTTNLSTEPTFPINFSQSTPYLVVVDTAIDNYQYLLASPLLGREVHILDIETDGIAQIKTLLSQFEGLSCLHLICKGGPDHLELGTTRLDVDNLWDYADEICQWQDYLTEGAEIFIYGCELAASRLGQAFVSWLGLLIGATVRTE
;
A
#
# COMPACT_ATOMS: atom_id res chain seq x y z
N MET A 1 33.80 15.13 41.63
CA MET A 1 33.85 14.77 40.19
C MET A 1 32.42 14.56 39.74
N THR A 2 31.88 15.56 39.06
CA THR A 2 30.52 15.58 38.50
C THR A 2 30.59 15.12 37.05
N THR A 3 29.81 14.10 36.68
CA THR A 3 29.54 13.79 35.27
C THR A 3 28.05 13.97 35.02
N ASN A 4 27.76 14.95 34.17
CA ASN A 4 26.43 15.29 33.67
C ASN A 4 25.87 14.11 32.86
N LEU A 5 24.64 13.71 33.14
CA LEU A 5 23.85 12.87 32.23
C LEU A 5 22.95 13.81 31.43
N SER A 6 23.23 13.90 30.13
CA SER A 6 22.51 14.72 29.16
C SER A 6 21.04 14.30 29.10
N THR A 7 20.12 15.27 29.24
CA THR A 7 18.69 15.09 28.99
C THR A 7 18.44 15.10 27.49
N GLU A 8 18.15 13.94 26.90
CA GLU A 8 17.56 13.90 25.57
C GLU A 8 16.11 14.42 25.63
N PRO A 9 15.65 15.20 24.64
CA PRO A 9 14.28 15.66 24.60
C PRO A 9 13.34 14.48 24.34
N THR A 10 12.54 14.12 25.34
CA THR A 10 11.41 13.22 25.15
C THR A 10 10.30 13.95 24.41
N PHE A 11 10.14 13.64 23.12
CA PHE A 11 8.91 14.01 22.40
C PHE A 11 7.76 13.17 22.97
N PRO A 12 6.71 13.78 23.52
CA PRO A 12 5.53 13.03 23.91
C PRO A 12 4.84 12.52 22.63
N ILE A 13 4.86 11.21 22.41
CA ILE A 13 4.01 10.58 21.38
C ILE A 13 2.58 10.69 21.87
N ASN A 14 1.89 11.74 21.42
CA ASN A 14 0.46 11.88 21.60
C ASN A 14 -0.24 10.88 20.67
N PHE A 15 -0.69 9.75 21.20
CA PHE A 15 -1.57 8.81 20.50
C PHE A 15 -2.99 9.39 20.37
N SER A 16 -3.13 10.60 19.80
CA SER A 16 -4.43 11.10 19.38
C SER A 16 -4.83 10.39 18.10
N GLN A 17 -5.79 9.45 18.23
CA GLN A 17 -6.54 8.83 17.14
C GLN A 17 -5.62 8.28 16.02
N SER A 18 -5.09 7.06 16.18
CA SER A 18 -4.37 6.39 15.09
C SER A 18 -5.29 6.35 13.88
N THR A 19 -4.95 7.08 12.82
CA THR A 19 -5.68 7.00 11.57
C THR A 19 -5.56 5.54 11.08
N PRO A 20 -6.66 4.94 10.60
CA PRO A 20 -6.64 3.55 10.18
C PRO A 20 -5.72 3.44 8.96
N TYR A 21 -4.80 2.49 9.04
CA TYR A 21 -3.93 2.09 7.94
C TYR A 21 -3.98 0.57 7.80
N LEU A 22 -3.80 0.10 6.57
CA LEU A 22 -3.92 -1.30 6.18
C LEU A 22 -2.63 -1.71 5.47
N VAL A 23 -2.12 -2.89 5.79
CA VAL A 23 -1.02 -3.49 5.03
C VAL A 23 -1.53 -4.72 4.29
N VAL A 24 -1.43 -4.68 2.97
CA VAL A 24 -1.73 -5.81 2.09
C VAL A 24 -0.43 -6.39 1.57
N VAL A 25 -0.29 -7.71 1.70
CA VAL A 25 0.90 -8.43 1.30
C VAL A 25 0.53 -9.50 0.28
N ASP A 26 1.15 -9.43 -0.90
CA ASP A 26 1.19 -10.53 -1.84
C ASP A 26 2.28 -11.53 -1.42
N THR A 27 1.90 -12.79 -1.15
CA THR A 27 2.83 -13.82 -0.66
C THR A 27 3.81 -14.33 -1.69
N ALA A 28 3.70 -13.91 -2.95
CA ALA A 28 4.70 -14.23 -3.95
C ALA A 28 6.06 -13.64 -3.58
N ILE A 29 6.15 -12.66 -2.66
CA ILE A 29 7.41 -12.16 -2.12
C ILE A 29 8.01 -13.14 -1.11
N ASP A 30 9.27 -13.55 -1.33
CA ASP A 30 10.04 -14.32 -0.36
C ASP A 30 10.24 -13.54 0.94
N ASN A 31 10.20 -14.22 2.08
CA ASN A 31 10.52 -13.63 3.40
C ASN A 31 9.59 -12.48 3.84
N TYR A 32 8.38 -12.34 3.29
CA TYR A 32 7.41 -11.32 3.72
C TYR A 32 7.08 -11.39 5.23
N GLN A 33 7.24 -12.56 5.85
CA GLN A 33 7.08 -12.79 7.29
C GLN A 33 8.03 -11.93 8.16
N TYR A 34 9.19 -11.52 7.64
CA TYR A 34 10.08 -10.61 8.34
C TYR A 34 9.59 -9.17 8.32
N LEU A 35 8.85 -8.78 7.27
CA LEU A 35 8.12 -7.51 7.24
C LEU A 35 7.00 -7.55 8.28
N LEU A 36 6.34 -8.71 8.44
CA LEU A 36 5.33 -8.99 9.47
C LEU A 36 5.82 -8.82 10.92
N ALA A 37 7.11 -9.06 11.16
CA ALA A 37 7.72 -8.95 12.48
C ALA A 37 8.12 -7.51 12.86
N SER A 38 8.00 -6.54 11.95
CA SER A 38 8.32 -5.14 12.23
C SER A 38 7.23 -4.48 13.10
N PRO A 39 7.60 -3.69 14.13
CA PRO A 39 6.63 -2.92 14.92
C PRO A 39 5.84 -1.86 14.12
N LEU A 40 6.14 -1.69 12.82
CA LEU A 40 5.28 -0.99 11.86
C LEU A 40 3.90 -1.65 11.70
N LEU A 41 3.76 -2.94 12.04
CA LEU A 41 2.52 -3.71 11.86
C LEU A 41 1.74 -3.87 13.14
N GLY A 42 1.61 -2.77 13.87
CA GLY A 42 0.77 -2.71 15.05
C GLY A 42 -0.70 -2.97 14.74
N ARG A 43 -1.17 -2.86 13.48
CA ARG A 43 -2.58 -3.02 13.09
C ARG A 43 -2.75 -3.56 11.67
N GLU A 44 -3.70 -4.48 11.56
CA GLU A 44 -4.35 -5.09 10.38
C GLU A 44 -3.48 -5.36 9.14
N VAL A 45 -2.97 -6.60 9.07
CA VAL A 45 -2.30 -7.16 7.89
C VAL A 45 -3.26 -8.09 7.18
N HIS A 46 -3.42 -7.90 5.87
CA HIS A 46 -4.10 -8.84 5.00
C HIS A 46 -3.11 -9.49 4.03
N ILE A 47 -3.30 -10.78 3.81
CA ILE A 47 -2.50 -11.58 2.91
C ILE A 47 -3.37 -11.94 1.70
N LEU A 48 -2.94 -11.59 0.50
CA LEU A 48 -3.65 -11.95 -0.72
C LEU A 48 -3.53 -13.45 -1.01
N ASP A 49 -4.63 -14.04 -1.48
CA ASP A 49 -4.64 -15.36 -2.10
C ASP A 49 -4.04 -15.26 -3.50
N ILE A 50 -2.96 -16.00 -3.73
CA ILE A 50 -2.21 -16.00 -5.00
C ILE A 50 -2.99 -16.62 -6.16
N GLU A 51 -4.03 -17.41 -5.88
CA GLU A 51 -4.80 -18.13 -6.89
C GLU A 51 -6.03 -17.34 -7.38
N THR A 52 -6.26 -16.13 -6.85
CA THR A 52 -7.41 -15.30 -7.22
C THR A 52 -7.01 -13.87 -7.60
N ASP A 53 -7.93 -13.15 -8.24
CA ASP A 53 -7.68 -11.78 -8.73
C ASP A 53 -7.40 -10.82 -7.56
N GLY A 54 -6.23 -10.18 -7.56
CA GLY A 54 -5.79 -9.34 -6.45
C GLY A 54 -6.53 -8.01 -6.35
N ILE A 55 -7.00 -7.45 -7.47
CA ILE A 55 -7.74 -6.19 -7.48
C ILE A 55 -9.13 -6.38 -6.87
N ALA A 56 -9.81 -7.47 -7.21
CA ALA A 56 -11.09 -7.83 -6.61
C ALA A 56 -10.96 -8.12 -5.10
N GLN A 57 -9.88 -8.79 -4.68
CA GLN A 57 -9.57 -9.01 -3.27
C GLN A 57 -9.38 -7.70 -2.51
N ILE A 58 -8.54 -6.79 -3.03
CA ILE A 58 -8.28 -5.49 -2.38
C ILE A 58 -9.56 -4.66 -2.31
N LYS A 59 -10.36 -4.60 -3.38
CA LYS A 59 -11.67 -3.92 -3.34
C LYS A 59 -12.56 -4.47 -2.22
N THR A 60 -12.68 -5.80 -2.14
CA THR A 60 -13.50 -6.47 -1.13
C THR A 60 -13.00 -6.17 0.28
N LEU A 61 -11.68 -6.16 0.46
CA LEU A 61 -11.04 -5.84 1.72
C LEU A 61 -11.27 -4.39 2.12
N LEU A 62 -11.05 -3.44 1.21
CA LEU A 62 -11.25 -2.01 1.47
C LEU A 62 -12.70 -1.70 1.85
N SER A 63 -13.68 -2.47 1.34
CA SER A 63 -15.10 -2.30 1.71
C SER A 63 -15.43 -2.52 3.19
N GLN A 64 -14.48 -3.04 3.97
CA GLN A 64 -14.59 -3.22 5.43
C GLN A 64 -14.18 -1.97 6.21
N PHE A 65 -13.64 -0.95 5.53
CA PHE A 65 -13.13 0.26 6.15
C PHE A 65 -14.05 1.46 5.84
N GLU A 66 -14.19 2.33 6.83
CA GLU A 66 -14.82 3.64 6.67
C GLU A 66 -13.75 4.72 6.87
N GLY A 67 -13.10 5.14 5.78
CA GLY A 67 -12.07 6.18 5.80
C GLY A 67 -10.68 5.64 6.16
N LEU A 68 -10.14 4.74 5.34
CA LEU A 68 -8.75 4.32 5.40
C LEU A 68 -7.82 5.47 4.95
N SER A 69 -6.87 5.83 5.81
CA SER A 69 -5.94 6.93 5.54
C SER A 69 -4.69 6.52 4.78
N CYS A 70 -4.31 5.25 4.88
CA CYS A 70 -3.10 4.74 4.27
C CYS A 70 -3.23 3.25 3.91
N LEU A 71 -2.82 2.89 2.70
CA LEU A 71 -2.66 1.52 2.25
C LEU A 71 -1.20 1.25 1.92
N HIS A 72 -0.58 0.29 2.58
CA HIS A 72 0.71 -0.24 2.18
C HIS A 72 0.48 -1.53 1.37
N LEU A 73 0.93 -1.54 0.13
CA LEU A 73 0.83 -2.69 -0.77
C LEU A 73 2.23 -3.24 -1.01
N ILE A 74 2.47 -4.45 -0.52
CA ILE A 74 3.76 -5.12 -0.65
C ILE A 74 3.58 -6.27 -1.64
N CYS A 75 4.13 -6.13 -2.84
CA CYS A 75 3.87 -7.07 -3.92
C CYS A 75 5.05 -7.23 -4.90
N LYS A 76 5.00 -8.29 -5.71
CA LYS A 76 5.93 -8.42 -6.84
C LYS A 76 5.56 -7.43 -7.94
N GLY A 77 6.46 -7.28 -8.89
CA GLY A 77 6.28 -6.42 -10.04
C GLY A 77 7.59 -6.19 -10.76
N GLY A 78 7.56 -5.19 -11.63
CA GLY A 78 8.73 -4.73 -12.36
C GLY A 78 8.59 -3.27 -12.77
N PRO A 79 9.44 -2.79 -13.69
CA PRO A 79 9.54 -1.37 -14.04
C PRO A 79 8.28 -0.68 -14.54
N ASP A 80 7.24 -1.43 -14.89
CA ASP A 80 6.03 -0.99 -15.56
C ASP A 80 4.74 -1.72 -15.14
N HIS A 81 4.79 -2.62 -14.14
CA HIS A 81 3.65 -3.44 -13.76
C HIS A 81 3.70 -3.89 -12.29
N LEU A 82 2.55 -4.30 -11.79
CA LEU A 82 2.36 -4.94 -10.47
C LEU A 82 1.84 -6.36 -10.64
N GLU A 83 2.18 -7.22 -9.69
CA GLU A 83 1.65 -8.58 -9.58
C GLU A 83 0.89 -8.70 -8.26
N LEU A 84 -0.41 -8.98 -8.34
CA LEU A 84 -1.35 -9.03 -7.22
C LEU A 84 -2.26 -10.25 -7.39
N GLY A 85 -2.03 -11.30 -6.62
CA GLY A 85 -2.69 -12.57 -6.81
C GLY A 85 -2.38 -13.13 -8.20
N THR A 86 -3.43 -13.46 -8.97
CA THR A 86 -3.31 -13.82 -10.39
C THR A 86 -3.23 -12.63 -11.33
N THR A 87 -3.41 -11.41 -10.83
CA THR A 87 -3.49 -10.19 -11.64
C THR A 87 -2.09 -9.63 -11.87
N ARG A 88 -1.70 -9.54 -13.13
CA ARG A 88 -0.61 -8.66 -13.58
C ARG A 88 -1.23 -7.36 -14.07
N LEU A 89 -1.08 -6.27 -13.32
CA LEU A 89 -1.66 -4.97 -13.65
C LEU A 89 -0.61 -4.05 -14.28
N ASP A 90 -0.90 -3.55 -15.48
CA ASP A 90 -0.05 -2.62 -16.23
C ASP A 90 -0.90 -1.64 -17.05
N VAL A 91 -0.27 -0.84 -17.90
CA VAL A 91 -0.97 0.20 -18.69
C VAL A 91 -1.93 -0.38 -19.74
N ASP A 92 -1.71 -1.62 -20.19
CA ASP A 92 -2.48 -2.22 -21.27
C ASP A 92 -3.84 -2.71 -20.77
N ASN A 93 -3.91 -3.14 -19.50
CA ASN A 93 -5.14 -3.64 -18.87
C ASN A 93 -5.68 -2.77 -17.72
N LEU A 94 -5.00 -1.68 -17.33
CA LEU A 94 -5.46 -0.80 -16.25
C LEU A 94 -6.91 -0.34 -16.42
N TRP A 95 -7.31 -0.06 -17.66
CA TRP A 95 -8.66 0.41 -17.98
C TRP A 95 -9.73 -0.66 -17.85
N ASP A 96 -9.36 -1.94 -18.00
CA ASP A 96 -10.28 -3.07 -17.78
C ASP A 96 -10.64 -3.21 -16.29
N TYR A 97 -9.78 -2.71 -15.39
CA TYR A 97 -9.97 -2.68 -13.93
C TYR A 97 -10.41 -1.32 -13.39
N ALA A 98 -10.64 -0.33 -14.27
CA ALA A 98 -10.87 1.05 -13.84
C ALA A 98 -12.10 1.17 -12.92
N ASP A 99 -13.18 0.44 -13.21
CA ASP A 99 -14.40 0.49 -12.41
C ASP A 99 -14.16 -0.04 -10.99
N GLU A 100 -13.43 -1.14 -10.83
CA GLU A 100 -13.06 -1.70 -9.53
C GLU A 100 -12.10 -0.79 -8.76
N ILE A 101 -11.08 -0.25 -9.43
CA ILE A 101 -10.07 0.60 -8.80
C ILE A 101 -10.68 1.94 -8.38
N CYS A 102 -11.55 2.54 -9.19
CA CYS A 102 -12.25 3.77 -8.82
C CYS A 102 -13.12 3.60 -7.58
N GLN A 103 -13.71 2.42 -7.36
CA GLN A 103 -14.50 2.16 -6.15
C GLN A 103 -13.65 2.14 -4.87
N TRP A 104 -12.33 2.02 -4.96
CA TRP A 104 -11.48 2.06 -3.77
C TRP A 104 -11.61 3.41 -3.06
N GLN A 105 -11.78 4.50 -3.81
CA GLN A 105 -11.91 5.87 -3.28
C GLN A 105 -13.03 5.99 -2.24
N ASP A 106 -14.10 5.20 -2.36
CA ASP A 106 -15.28 5.28 -1.48
C ASP A 106 -14.97 4.85 -0.04
N TYR A 107 -13.86 4.12 0.14
CA TYR A 107 -13.39 3.61 1.42
C TYR A 107 -12.20 4.37 1.99
N LEU A 108 -11.63 5.30 1.22
CA LEU A 108 -10.45 6.08 1.60
C LEU A 108 -10.82 7.43 2.20
N THR A 109 -9.94 8.00 3.03
CA THR A 109 -10.08 9.41 3.43
C THR A 109 -9.67 10.34 2.28
N GLU A 110 -10.14 11.58 2.35
CA GLU A 110 -9.55 12.65 1.53
C GLU A 110 -8.05 12.75 1.81
N GLY A 111 -7.23 12.73 0.76
CA GLY A 111 -5.77 12.77 0.87
C GLY A 111 -5.12 11.47 1.34
N ALA A 112 -5.82 10.33 1.24
CA ALA A 112 -5.21 9.04 1.52
C ALA A 112 -3.94 8.80 0.67
N GLU A 113 -2.99 8.08 1.26
CA GLU A 113 -1.74 7.70 0.61
C GLU A 113 -1.70 6.19 0.37
N ILE A 114 -1.25 5.80 -0.82
CA ILE A 114 -0.99 4.42 -1.19
C ILE A 114 0.51 4.26 -1.39
N PHE A 115 1.15 3.45 -0.55
CA PHE A 115 2.56 3.09 -0.68
C PHE A 115 2.66 1.73 -1.33
N ILE A 116 3.38 1.65 -2.45
CA ILE A 116 3.58 0.40 -3.19
C ILE A 116 5.05 0.02 -3.10
N TYR A 117 5.30 -1.11 -2.46
CA TYR A 117 6.62 -1.73 -2.36
C TYR A 117 6.68 -2.83 -3.42
N GLY A 118 7.15 -2.46 -4.60
CA GLY A 118 7.24 -3.32 -5.77
C GLY A 118 8.59 -3.18 -6.44
N CYS A 119 9.17 -4.28 -6.91
CA CYS A 119 10.51 -4.28 -7.49
C CYS A 119 10.61 -3.29 -8.66
N GLU A 120 11.37 -2.20 -8.45
CA GLU A 120 11.68 -1.18 -9.47
C GLU A 120 10.46 -0.51 -10.11
N LEU A 121 9.28 -0.52 -9.48
CA LEU A 121 8.09 0.12 -10.06
C LEU A 121 8.38 1.60 -10.38
N ALA A 122 7.90 2.05 -11.54
CA ALA A 122 8.12 3.41 -12.05
C ALA A 122 9.60 3.77 -12.36
N ALA A 123 10.50 2.78 -12.44
CA ALA A 123 11.84 2.98 -12.98
C ALA A 123 11.83 3.28 -14.49
N SER A 124 10.76 2.89 -15.20
CA SER A 124 10.56 3.21 -16.62
C SER A 124 9.57 4.37 -16.81
N ARG A 125 9.62 5.03 -17.98
CA ARG A 125 8.61 6.05 -18.34
C ARG A 125 7.19 5.47 -18.39
N LEU A 126 7.07 4.21 -18.80
CA LEU A 126 5.78 3.52 -18.84
C LEU A 126 5.24 3.30 -17.42
N GLY A 127 6.09 2.84 -16.50
CA GLY A 127 5.75 2.68 -15.09
C GLY A 127 5.39 4.00 -14.39
N GLN A 128 6.05 5.11 -14.72
CA GLN A 128 5.65 6.42 -14.19
C GLN A 128 4.25 6.84 -14.64
N ALA A 129 3.92 6.57 -15.92
CA ALA A 129 2.58 6.83 -16.45
C ALA A 129 1.55 5.91 -15.79
N PHE A 130 1.88 4.61 -15.66
CA PHE A 130 1.08 3.63 -14.94
C PHE A 130 0.73 4.09 -13.52
N VAL A 131 1.73 4.43 -12.70
CA VAL A 131 1.52 4.91 -11.32
C VAL A 131 0.67 6.18 -11.28
N SER A 132 0.88 7.10 -12.24
CA SER A 132 0.09 8.33 -12.33
C SER A 132 -1.38 8.05 -12.63
N TRP A 133 -1.67 7.16 -13.58
CA TRP A 133 -3.04 6.76 -13.91
C TRP A 133 -3.69 5.97 -12.78
N LEU A 134 -2.94 5.09 -12.13
CA LEU A 134 -3.40 4.35 -10.97
C LEU A 134 -3.83 5.31 -9.84
N GLY A 135 -3.02 6.32 -9.51
CA GLY A 135 -3.38 7.32 -8.51
C GLY A 135 -4.61 8.15 -8.90
N LEU A 136 -4.75 8.50 -10.18
CA LEU A 136 -5.95 9.19 -10.68
C LEU A 136 -7.21 8.33 -10.54
N LEU A 137 -7.13 7.03 -10.83
CA LEU A 137 -8.27 6.12 -10.68
C LEU A 137 -8.63 5.92 -9.22
N ILE A 138 -7.66 5.72 -8.33
CA ILE A 138 -7.89 5.53 -6.89
C ILE A 138 -8.41 6.83 -6.23
N GLY A 139 -8.10 8.00 -6.81
CA GLY A 139 -8.37 9.29 -6.17
C GLY A 139 -7.43 9.57 -4.99
N ALA A 140 -6.25 8.94 -4.97
CA ALA A 140 -5.27 9.01 -3.89
C ALA A 140 -3.85 9.26 -4.41
N THR A 141 -2.96 9.67 -3.51
CA THR A 141 -1.54 9.80 -3.87
C THR A 141 -0.88 8.43 -3.84
N VAL A 142 -0.30 8.00 -4.96
CA VAL A 142 0.47 6.75 -5.04
C VAL A 142 1.97 7.06 -4.98
N ARG A 143 2.68 6.35 -4.10
CA ARG A 143 4.13 6.43 -3.93
C ARG A 143 4.75 5.04 -4.07
N THR A 144 5.94 4.98 -4.62
CA THR A 144 6.71 3.74 -4.83
C THR A 144 7.98 3.78 -4.00
N GLU A 145 8.28 2.69 -3.29
CA GLU A 145 9.46 2.55 -2.42
C GLU A 145 10.26 1.27 -2.73
#